data_AF-A0A2E2HB54-F1
#
_entry.id   AF-A0A2E2HB54-F1
#
_cell.length_a   1.000
_cell.length_b   1.000
_cell.length_c   1.000
_cell.angle_alpha   90.00
_cell.angle_beta   90.00
_cell.angle_gamma   90.00
#
_symmetry.space_group_name_H-M   'P 1'
#
loop_
_entity.id
_entity.type
_entity.pdbx_description
1 polymer ?
#
loop_
_entity_poly.entity_id
_entity_poly.type
_entity_poly.pdbx_seq_one_letter_code
_entity_poly.pdbx_strand_id
1 'polypeptide(L)'
;MGTENLITEGFSLMLLGMGTVFVFLTLLVVVTTGMSSVVQKYLPEPVPTTPKGTSRASQQDQQTLLAVISAAIHAHRSNKK
;
A
#
# COMPACT_ATOMS: atom_id res chain seq x y z
N MET A 1 37.63 -3.39 34.21
CA MET A 1 37.81 -3.80 32.79
C MET A 1 37.03 -5.09 32.59
N GLY A 2 35.77 -5.08 32.15
CA GLY A 2 35.05 -6.36 31.96
C GLY A 2 33.58 -6.31 31.58
N THR A 3 32.89 -5.18 31.76
CA THR A 3 31.44 -5.07 31.48
C THR A 3 31.13 -4.58 30.06
N GLU A 4 31.93 -3.63 29.56
CA GLU A 4 31.77 -3.06 28.22
C GLU A 4 31.81 -4.13 27.11
N ASN A 5 32.66 -5.15 27.30
CA ASN A 5 32.80 -6.25 26.34
C ASN A 5 31.54 -7.14 26.29
N LEU A 6 30.95 -7.49 27.43
CA LEU A 6 29.80 -8.41 27.45
C LEU A 6 28.53 -7.78 26.87
N ILE A 7 28.29 -6.49 27.13
CA ILE A 7 27.16 -5.79 26.52
C ILE A 7 27.38 -5.64 25.01
N THR A 8 28.60 -5.32 24.58
CA THR A 8 28.93 -5.18 23.16
C THR A 8 28.81 -6.53 22.44
N GLU A 9 29.27 -7.60 23.06
CA GLU A 9 29.20 -8.97 22.52
C GLU A 9 27.75 -9.47 22.47
N GLY A 10 26.96 -9.21 23.51
CA GLY A 10 25.51 -9.47 23.52
C GLY A 10 24.77 -8.68 22.45
N PHE A 11 25.13 -7.41 22.23
CA PHE A 11 24.58 -6.58 21.16
C PHE A 11 24.94 -7.12 19.76
N SER A 12 26.20 -7.54 19.54
CA SER A 12 26.63 -8.18 18.30
C SER A 12 25.85 -9.47 18.02
N LEU A 13 25.63 -10.31 19.05
CA LEU A 13 24.83 -11.53 18.93
C LEU A 13 23.36 -11.22 18.63
N MET A 14 22.79 -10.19 19.27
CA MET A 14 21.41 -9.77 19.04
C MET A 14 21.22 -9.22 17.62
N LEU A 15 22.18 -8.43 17.12
CA LEU A 15 22.17 -7.90 15.76
C LEU A 15 22.30 -9.02 14.73
N LEU A 16 23.15 -10.02 14.97
CA LEU A 16 23.26 -11.21 14.11
C LEU A 16 21.95 -12.02 14.09
N GLY A 17 21.38 -12.29 15.26
CA GLY A 17 20.14 -13.06 15.38
C GLY A 17 18.96 -12.35 14.74
N MET A 18 18.70 -11.10 15.16
CA MET A 18 17.59 -10.29 14.64
C MET A 18 17.78 -9.94 13.16
N GLY A 19 19.02 -9.67 12.72
CA GLY A 19 19.34 -9.40 11.31
C GLY A 19 19.08 -10.60 10.41
N THR A 20 19.50 -11.81 10.83
CA THR A 20 19.26 -13.03 10.05
C THR A 20 17.78 -13.33 9.93
N VAL A 21 17.02 -13.22 11.02
CA VAL A 21 15.56 -13.40 11.00
C VAL A 21 14.89 -12.36 10.10
N PHE A 22 15.30 -11.09 10.19
CA PHE A 22 14.77 -10.04 9.33
C PHE A 22 15.02 -10.32 7.84
N VAL A 23 16.24 -10.72 7.48
CA VAL A 23 16.58 -11.10 6.09
C VAL A 23 15.75 -12.31 5.65
N PHE A 24 15.63 -13.33 6.49
CA PHE A 24 14.85 -14.53 6.20
C PHE A 24 13.36 -14.21 5.95
N LEU A 25 12.74 -13.44 6.84
CA LEU A 25 11.35 -13.00 6.69
C LEU A 25 11.17 -12.12 5.45
N THR A 26 12.09 -11.18 5.19
CA THR A 26 12.06 -10.35 3.98
C THR A 26 12.10 -11.21 2.73
N LEU A 27 12.98 -12.22 2.70
CA LEU A 27 13.08 -13.16 1.59
C LEU A 27 11.79 -13.96 1.42
N LEU A 28 11.20 -14.46 2.51
CA LEU A 28 9.90 -15.16 2.46
C LEU A 28 8.79 -14.26 1.92
N VAL A 29 8.73 -12.99 2.35
CA VAL A 29 7.76 -12.03 1.85
C VAL A 29 7.97 -11.81 0.36
N VAL A 30 9.20 -11.55 -0.11
CA VAL A 30 9.51 -11.35 -1.53
C VAL A 30 9.09 -12.56 -2.38
N VAL A 31 9.41 -13.78 -1.92
CA VAL A 31 9.00 -15.01 -2.62
C VAL A 31 7.47 -15.13 -2.67
N THR A 32 6.79 -14.88 -1.56
CA THR A 32 5.33 -14.98 -1.47
C THR A 32 4.64 -13.90 -2.30
N THR A 33 5.17 -12.67 -2.33
CA THR A 33 4.71 -11.58 -3.20
C THR A 33 4.97 -11.90 -4.66
N GLY A 34 6.11 -12.51 -4.99
CA GLY A 34 6.42 -13.01 -6.32
C GLY A 34 5.41 -14.07 -6.75
N MET A 35 5.14 -15.05 -5.89
CA MET A 35 4.07 -16.04 -6.11
C MET A 35 2.71 -15.36 -6.28
N SER A 36 2.36 -14.35 -5.47
CA SER A 36 1.11 -13.60 -5.61
C SER A 36 0.99 -12.90 -6.96
N SER A 37 2.06 -12.28 -7.45
CA SER A 37 2.09 -11.63 -8.77
C SER A 37 2.02 -12.64 -9.92
N VAL A 38 2.71 -13.77 -9.79
CA VAL A 38 2.65 -14.89 -10.73
C VAL A 38 1.24 -15.48 -10.76
N VAL A 39 0.64 -15.74 -9.59
CA VAL A 39 -0.73 -16.24 -9.46
C VAL A 39 -1.72 -15.26 -10.09
N GLN A 40 -1.68 -13.96 -9.79
CA GLN A 40 -2.57 -12.97 -10.42
C GLN A 40 -2.41 -12.90 -11.95
N LYS A 41 -1.20 -13.15 -12.47
CA LYS A 41 -0.91 -13.09 -13.91
C LYS A 41 -1.28 -14.37 -14.67
N TYR A 42 -1.07 -15.55 -14.08
CA TYR A 42 -1.29 -16.86 -14.72
C TYR A 42 -2.62 -17.51 -14.35
N LEU A 43 -3.13 -17.21 -13.17
CA LEU A 43 -4.49 -17.50 -12.72
C LEU A 43 -5.20 -16.15 -12.53
N PRO A 44 -5.51 -15.41 -13.61
CA PRO A 44 -6.42 -14.30 -13.50
C PRO A 44 -7.74 -14.89 -13.01
N GLU A 45 -7.96 -14.79 -11.70
CA GLU A 45 -9.27 -14.92 -11.12
C GLU A 45 -10.14 -13.97 -11.95
N PRO A 46 -11.29 -14.42 -12.49
CA PRO A 46 -12.20 -13.53 -13.16
C PRO A 46 -12.72 -12.57 -12.09
N VAL A 47 -11.94 -11.52 -11.82
CA VAL A 47 -12.43 -10.28 -11.28
C VAL A 47 -13.63 -10.01 -12.17
N PRO A 48 -14.87 -9.94 -11.63
CA PRO A 48 -16.00 -9.57 -12.45
C PRO A 48 -15.55 -8.29 -13.12
N THR A 49 -15.35 -8.39 -14.43
CA THR A 49 -15.02 -7.24 -15.24
C THR A 49 -16.27 -6.40 -15.08
N THR A 50 -16.28 -5.47 -14.13
CA THR A 50 -16.94 -4.20 -14.41
C THR A 50 -16.31 -3.82 -15.73
N PRO A 51 -17.07 -3.85 -16.84
CA PRO A 51 -16.50 -3.51 -18.11
C PRO A 51 -15.77 -2.21 -17.86
N LYS A 52 -14.51 -2.13 -18.32
CA LYS A 52 -13.84 -0.85 -18.50
C LYS A 52 -14.68 -0.13 -19.54
N GLY A 53 -15.82 0.38 -19.08
CA GLY A 53 -16.76 1.16 -19.81
C GLY A 53 -15.93 2.29 -20.33
N THR A 54 -16.09 2.53 -21.62
CA THR A 54 -15.49 3.65 -22.31
C THR A 54 -15.37 4.84 -21.36
N SER A 55 -14.18 5.45 -21.31
CA SER A 55 -13.76 6.54 -20.42
C SER A 55 -14.72 7.73 -20.30
N ARG A 56 -15.86 7.74 -21.01
CA ARG A 56 -16.96 8.69 -20.87
C ARG A 56 -17.71 8.59 -19.54
N ALA A 57 -17.90 7.40 -18.97
CA ALA A 57 -18.63 7.28 -17.70
C ALA A 57 -17.84 7.92 -16.55
N SER A 58 -16.55 7.59 -16.42
CA SER A 58 -15.65 8.17 -15.43
C SER A 58 -15.42 9.68 -15.66
N GLN A 59 -15.47 10.15 -16.90
CA GLN A 59 -15.37 11.58 -17.22
C GLN A 59 -16.66 12.34 -16.85
N GLN A 60 -17.83 11.72 -17.02
CA GLN A 60 -19.12 12.28 -16.59
C GLN A 60 -19.26 12.26 -15.07
N ASP A 61 -18.77 11.22 -14.40
CA ASP A 61 -18.71 11.17 -12.93
C ASP A 61 -17.79 12.25 -12.38
N GLN A 62 -16.60 12.43 -12.98
CA GLN A 62 -15.68 13.53 -12.64
C GLN A 62 -16.32 14.90 -12.86
N GLN A 63 -17.02 15.11 -13.97
CA GLN A 63 -17.75 16.37 -14.24
C GLN A 63 -18.85 16.61 -13.20
N THR A 64 -19.57 15.56 -12.82
CA THR A 64 -20.65 15.61 -11.81
C THR A 64 -20.08 15.91 -10.42
N LEU A 65 -18.97 15.27 -10.04
CA LEU A 65 -18.27 15.54 -8.79
C LEU A 65 -17.79 16.99 -8.70
N LEU A 66 -17.19 17.52 -9.78
CA LEU A 66 -16.78 18.93 -9.83
C LEU A 66 -17.97 19.89 -9.73
N ALA A 67 -19.09 19.57 -10.38
CA ALA A 67 -20.32 20.36 -10.29
C ALA A 67 -20.88 20.37 -8.86
N VAL A 68 -20.96 19.21 -8.19
CA VAL A 68 -21.47 19.11 -6.81
C VAL A 68 -20.55 19.84 -5.83
N ILE A 69 -19.23 19.70 -5.96
CA ILE A 69 -18.26 20.39 -5.10
C ILE A 69 -18.38 21.92 -5.28
N SER A 70 -18.48 22.40 -6.52
CA SER A 70 -18.63 23.84 -6.78
C SER A 70 -19.96 24.40 -6.23
N ALA A 71 -21.06 23.66 -6.36
CA ALA A 71 -22.35 24.02 -5.79
C ALA A 71 -22.31 24.04 -4.25
N ALA A 72 -21.66 23.05 -3.63
CA ALA A 72 -21.49 23.00 -2.18
C ALA A 72 -20.64 24.18 -1.64
N ILE A 73 -19.55 24.53 -2.33
CA ILE A 73 -18.73 25.69 -1.98
C ILE A 73 -19.54 26.99 -2.12
N HIS A 74 -20.31 27.11 -3.21
CA HIS A 74 -21.15 28.29 -3.44
C HIS A 74 -22.23 28.43 -2.35
N ALA A 75 -22.92 27.34 -2.02
CA ALA A 75 -23.93 27.29 -0.96
C ALA A 75 -23.34 27.64 0.42
N HIS A 76 -22.15 27.13 0.74
CA HIS A 76 -21.47 27.45 1.99
C HIS A 76 -21.03 28.92 2.04
N ARG A 77 -20.59 29.51 0.91
CA ARG A 77 -20.20 30.93 0.84
C ARG A 77 -21.40 31.87 0.92
N SER A 78 -22.53 31.51 0.33
CA SER A 78 -23.78 32.29 0.44
C SER A 78 -24.38 32.22 1.85
N ASN A 79 -24.20 31.12 2.56
CA ASN A 79 -24.68 30.94 3.94
C ASN A 79 -23.73 31.53 5.01
N LYS A 80 -22.59 32.11 4.59
CA LYS A 80 -21.62 32.82 5.47
C LYS A 80 -21.69 34.34 5.35
N LYS A 81 -22.75 34.87 4.72
CA LYS A 81 -23.17 36.28 4.76
C LYS A 81 -24.41 36.39 5.63
#